data_AF-A0A534I3A0-F1
#
_entry.id   AF-A0A534I3A0-F1
#
_cell.length_a   1.000
_cell.length_b   1.000
_cell.length_c   1.000
_cell.angle_alpha   90.00
_cell.angle_beta   90.00
_cell.angle_gamma   90.00
#
_symmetry.space_group_name_H-M   'P 1'
#
loop_
_entity.id
_entity.type
_entity.pdbx_description
1 polymer ?
#
loop_
_entity_poly.entity_id
_entity_poly.type
_entity_poly.pdbx_seq_one_letter_code
_entity_poly.pdbx_strand_id
1 'polypeptide(L)'
;MEDDRAAEIAATFRRIQRPLRWPMADFARTRIANRGFVGFRFSRLQGRAAAGFCFGFALRDNVVAGANNPPEAVAYAFARPVPSSLHARLTARADAAGRRLIASGRKMGFRFEYFPEEEKFAVRHRSLARVPREIFVLVASDFFMLSYAPLRASRFLERVKRATSRPG
;
A
#
# COMPACT_ATOMS: atom_id res chain seq x y z
N MET A 1 -21.97 16.47 10.91
CA MET A 1 -21.91 15.14 11.54
C MET A 1 -20.80 14.40 10.82
N GLU A 2 -19.59 14.41 11.38
CA GLU A 2 -18.46 13.67 10.82
C GLU A 2 -18.80 12.20 11.04
N ASP A 3 -19.22 11.54 9.96
CA ASP A 3 -19.77 10.20 9.98
C ASP A 3 -18.63 9.24 10.36
N ASP A 4 -18.45 8.98 11.66
CA ASP A 4 -17.33 8.18 12.18
C ASP A 4 -17.43 6.75 11.63
N ARG A 5 -16.67 6.47 10.56
CA ARG A 5 -16.58 5.16 9.91
C ARG A 5 -15.63 4.19 10.64
N ALA A 6 -15.25 4.48 11.89
CA ALA A 6 -14.32 3.65 12.66
C ALA A 6 -14.82 2.20 12.82
N ALA A 7 -16.12 1.99 13.00
CA ALA A 7 -16.70 0.66 13.15
C ALA A 7 -16.54 -0.17 11.86
N GLU A 8 -16.83 0.42 10.71
CA GLU A 8 -16.71 -0.20 9.38
C GLU A 8 -15.23 -0.46 9.01
N ILE A 9 -14.32 0.46 9.37
CA ILE A 9 -12.87 0.28 9.19
C ILE A 9 -12.36 -0.90 10.03
N ALA A 10 -12.75 -0.97 11.31
CA ALA A 10 -12.38 -2.08 12.19
C ALA A 10 -12.92 -3.41 11.67
N ALA A 11 -14.18 -3.43 11.21
CA ALA A 11 -14.79 -4.61 10.59
C ALA A 11 -14.06 -5.05 9.31
N THR A 12 -13.62 -4.09 8.48
CA THR A 12 -12.82 -4.38 7.28
C THR A 12 -11.51 -5.08 7.65
N PHE A 13 -10.76 -4.56 8.63
CA PHE A 13 -9.52 -5.21 9.04
C PHE A 13 -9.73 -6.61 9.63
N ARG A 14 -10.80 -6.84 10.39
CA ARG A 14 -11.17 -8.18 10.87
C ARG A 14 -11.42 -9.14 9.70
N ARG A 15 -12.12 -8.69 8.66
CA ARG A 15 -12.43 -9.48 7.47
C ARG A 15 -11.18 -9.87 6.67
N ILE A 16 -10.26 -8.94 6.45
CA ILE A 16 -9.05 -9.18 5.63
C ILE A 16 -7.85 -9.72 6.44
N GLN A 17 -7.99 -9.92 7.75
CA GLN A 17 -6.89 -10.32 8.64
C GLN A 17 -6.22 -11.64 8.24
N ARG A 18 -7.01 -12.65 7.85
CA ARG A 18 -6.47 -13.97 7.44
C ARG A 18 -5.86 -13.93 6.03
N PRO A 19 -6.54 -13.37 5.00
CA PRO A 19 -5.98 -13.27 3.65
C PRO A 19 -4.63 -12.54 3.58
N LEU A 20 -4.42 -11.50 4.40
CA LEU A 20 -3.17 -10.72 4.40
C LEU A 20 -2.05 -11.33 5.25
N ARG A 21 -2.27 -12.44 5.98
CA ARG A 21 -1.27 -13.04 6.87
C ARG A 21 -0.19 -13.84 6.15
N TRP A 22 -0.55 -14.55 5.08
CA TRP A 22 0.30 -15.58 4.48
C TRP A 22 1.37 -15.10 3.49
N PRO A 23 1.17 -14.04 2.67
CA PRO A 23 2.16 -13.70 1.65
C PRO A 23 3.36 -12.86 2.12
N MET A 24 3.39 -12.45 3.39
CA MET A 24 4.30 -11.39 3.87
C MET A 24 5.11 -11.80 5.11
N ALA A 25 5.28 -13.10 5.36
CA ALA A 25 6.00 -13.61 6.53
C ALA A 25 7.42 -13.03 6.67
N ASP A 26 8.07 -12.75 5.54
CA ASP A 26 9.41 -12.17 5.46
C ASP A 26 9.47 -10.65 5.68
N PHE A 27 8.34 -10.01 6.00
CA PHE A 27 8.21 -8.57 6.22
C PHE A 27 7.76 -8.29 7.65
N ALA A 28 8.43 -7.36 8.30
CA ALA A 28 7.99 -6.86 9.60
C ALA A 28 6.63 -6.16 9.43
N ARG A 29 5.62 -6.62 10.16
CA ARG A 29 4.27 -6.05 10.16
C ARG A 29 4.15 -5.02 11.28
N THR A 30 3.86 -3.78 10.93
CA THR A 30 3.60 -2.69 11.88
C THR A 30 2.18 -2.18 11.71
N ARG A 31 1.41 -2.10 12.80
CA ARG A 31 0.14 -1.37 12.81
C ARG A 31 0.41 0.12 12.87
N ILE A 32 -0.21 0.89 11.99
CA ILE A 32 -0.21 2.35 12.04
C ILE A 32 -1.62 2.76 12.46
N ALA A 33 -1.74 3.58 13.50
CA ALA A 33 -3.01 4.16 13.93
C ALA A 33 -2.72 5.56 14.46
N ASN A 34 -3.09 6.57 13.69
CA ASN A 34 -2.98 7.98 14.06
C ASN A 34 -4.19 8.75 13.49
N ARG A 35 -4.24 10.07 13.74
CA ARG A 35 -5.37 10.92 13.34
C ARG A 35 -5.62 11.00 11.82
N GLY A 36 -4.61 10.71 10.99
CA GLY A 36 -4.71 10.79 9.53
C GLY A 36 -4.74 9.44 8.82
N PHE A 37 -4.25 8.37 9.46
CA PHE A 37 -4.11 7.06 8.84
C PHE A 37 -4.29 5.91 9.83
N VAL A 38 -5.00 4.87 9.38
CA VAL A 38 -5.09 3.59 10.08
C VAL A 38 -4.85 2.44 9.12
N GLY A 39 -3.91 1.55 9.44
CA GLY A 39 -3.55 0.45 8.55
C GLY A 39 -2.42 -0.43 9.04
N PHE A 40 -1.92 -1.26 8.12
CA PHE A 40 -0.79 -2.15 8.33
C PHE A 40 0.28 -1.91 7.27
N ARG A 41 1.49 -1.65 7.74
CA ARG A 41 2.69 -1.57 6.92
C ARG A 41 3.48 -2.86 7.04
N PHE A 42 3.98 -3.34 5.91
CA PHE A 42 4.83 -4.51 5.80
C PHE A 42 6.16 -4.05 5.22
N SER A 43 7.24 -4.17 6.00
CA SER A 43 8.53 -3.57 5.66
C SER A 43 9.71 -4.51 5.83
N ARG A 44 10.73 -4.33 4.99
CA ARG A 44 12.08 -4.86 5.21
C ARG A 44 13.08 -3.72 5.28
N LEU A 45 14.13 -3.92 6.07
CA LEU A 45 15.20 -2.96 6.28
C LEU A 45 16.45 -3.34 5.47
N GLN A 46 17.24 -2.33 5.10
CA GLN A 46 18.60 -2.46 4.59
C GLN A 46 19.43 -1.31 5.17
N GLY A 47 20.21 -1.59 6.21
CA GLY A 47 20.85 -0.54 7.01
C GLY A 47 19.79 0.42 7.58
N ARG A 48 19.91 1.73 7.27
CA ARG A 48 18.94 2.77 7.67
C ARG A 48 17.77 2.94 6.69
N ALA A 49 17.80 2.26 5.54
CA ALA A 49 16.74 2.33 4.55
C ALA A 49 15.66 1.26 4.79
N ALA A 50 14.43 1.51 4.34
CA ALA A 50 13.31 0.59 4.44
C ALA A 50 12.48 0.60 3.16
N ALA A 51 11.93 -0.55 2.78
CA ALA A 51 10.99 -0.64 1.68
C ALA A 51 9.91 -1.69 1.93
N GLY A 52 8.78 -1.56 1.24
CA GLY A 52 7.72 -2.53 1.34
C GLY A 52 6.38 -2.01 0.83
N PHE A 53 5.31 -2.43 1.48
CA PHE A 53 3.93 -2.15 1.07
C PHE A 53 3.05 -1.82 2.28
N CYS A 54 1.96 -1.09 2.05
CA CYS A 54 0.99 -0.70 3.08
C CYS A 54 -0.44 -0.86 2.58
N PHE A 55 -1.33 -1.32 3.46
CA PHE A 55 -2.77 -1.27 3.27
C PHE A 55 -3.39 -0.50 4.42
N GLY A 56 -4.29 0.43 4.14
CA GLY A 56 -5.00 1.14 5.19
C GLY A 56 -6.03 2.13 4.67
N PHE A 57 -6.45 3.01 5.57
CA PHE A 57 -7.38 4.08 5.27
C PHE A 57 -6.73 5.42 5.51
N ALA A 58 -6.78 6.31 4.52
CA ALA A 58 -6.55 7.72 4.71
C ALA A 58 -7.83 8.35 5.27
N LEU A 59 -7.70 9.01 6.43
CA LEU A 59 -8.80 9.63 7.18
C LEU A 59 -8.81 11.15 7.03
N ARG A 60 -7.81 11.71 6.34
CA ARG A 60 -7.66 13.13 6.03
C ARG A 60 -7.08 13.27 4.63
N ASP A 61 -7.31 14.43 4.03
CA ASP A 61 -6.74 14.80 2.73
C ASP A 61 -5.21 14.80 2.78
N ASN A 62 -4.59 14.48 1.65
CA ASN A 62 -3.14 14.59 1.44
C ASN A 62 -2.27 13.74 2.38
N VAL A 63 -2.85 12.78 3.11
CA VAL A 63 -2.09 11.81 3.92
C VAL A 63 -1.31 10.84 3.03
N VAL A 64 -1.85 10.53 1.84
CA VAL A 64 -1.19 9.79 0.77
C VAL A 64 -1.48 10.52 -0.54
N ALA A 65 -0.49 10.66 -1.41
CA ALA A 65 -0.65 11.31 -2.72
C ALA A 65 -1.83 10.70 -3.49
N GLY A 66 -2.69 11.55 -4.05
CA GLY A 66 -3.91 11.17 -4.77
C GLY A 66 -5.15 10.97 -3.89
N ALA A 67 -4.99 10.68 -2.59
CA ALA A 67 -6.11 10.44 -1.68
C ALA A 67 -6.61 11.75 -1.03
N ASN A 68 -7.74 12.28 -1.53
CA ASN A 68 -8.21 13.65 -1.29
C ASN A 68 -9.70 13.75 -0.92
N ASN A 69 -10.39 12.61 -0.73
CA ASN A 69 -11.80 12.54 -0.38
C ASN A 69 -12.04 11.43 0.68
N PRO A 70 -11.57 11.64 1.93
CA PRO A 70 -11.60 10.66 2.99
C PRO A 70 -13.03 10.31 3.46
N PRO A 71 -13.25 9.11 4.04
CA PRO A 71 -12.24 8.06 4.20
C PRO A 71 -11.93 7.38 2.87
N GLU A 72 -10.65 7.17 2.60
CA GLU A 72 -10.21 6.44 1.40
C GLU A 72 -9.51 5.15 1.77
N ALA A 73 -9.86 4.05 1.11
CA ALA A 73 -9.04 2.85 1.17
C ALA A 73 -7.79 3.07 0.30
N VAL A 74 -6.61 2.82 0.85
CA VAL A 74 -5.32 3.07 0.19
C VAL A 74 -4.44 1.84 0.29
N ALA A 75 -3.76 1.54 -0.82
CA ALA A 75 -2.75 0.52 -0.91
C ALA A 75 -1.52 1.12 -1.62
N TYR A 76 -0.36 1.14 -0.98
CA TYR A 76 0.83 1.77 -1.56
C TYR A 76 2.12 0.99 -1.35
N ALA A 77 2.99 1.04 -2.34
CA ALA A 77 4.39 0.64 -2.23
C ALA A 77 5.23 1.83 -1.76
N PHE A 78 6.26 1.56 -0.96
CA PHE A 78 7.16 2.61 -0.47
C PHE A 78 8.62 2.17 -0.41
N ALA A 79 9.52 3.14 -0.49
CA ALA A 79 10.94 3.01 -0.19
C ALA A 79 11.46 4.32 0.43
N ARG A 80 12.26 4.22 1.49
CA ARG A 80 12.75 5.39 2.23
C ARG A 80 14.16 5.18 2.78
N PRO A 81 14.94 6.27 2.96
CA PRO A 81 14.64 7.62 2.47
C PRO A 81 14.73 7.69 0.93
N VAL A 82 14.08 8.68 0.30
CA VAL A 82 14.09 8.89 -1.16
C VAL A 82 15.51 8.90 -1.75
N PRO A 83 16.51 9.63 -1.21
CA PRO A 83 17.86 9.63 -1.76
C PRO A 83 18.65 8.32 -1.55
N SER A 84 18.03 7.24 -1.03
CA SER A 84 18.74 5.98 -0.80
C SER A 84 18.93 5.15 -2.07
N SER A 85 20.02 4.38 -2.12
CA SER A 85 20.25 3.37 -3.17
C SER A 85 19.14 2.30 -3.21
N LEU A 86 18.47 2.05 -2.10
CA LEU A 86 17.30 1.18 -2.04
C LEU A 86 16.12 1.77 -2.83
N HIS A 87 15.79 3.04 -2.63
CA HIS A 87 14.73 3.72 -3.36
C HIS A 87 15.04 3.76 -4.85
N ALA A 88 16.22 4.23 -5.25
CA ALA A 88 16.62 4.28 -6.66
C ALA A 88 16.55 2.91 -7.36
N ARG A 89 16.90 1.81 -6.67
CA ARG A 89 16.77 0.44 -7.22
C ARG A 89 15.32 0.01 -7.41
N LEU A 90 14.39 0.52 -6.60
CA LEU A 90 12.98 0.15 -6.63
C LEU A 90 12.14 1.07 -7.54
N THR A 91 12.63 2.27 -7.87
CA THR A 91 11.91 3.27 -8.67
C THR A 91 12.58 3.62 -10.01
N ALA A 92 13.87 3.94 -10.03
CA ALA A 92 14.48 4.63 -11.17
C ALA A 92 14.73 3.71 -12.39
N ARG A 93 15.20 2.48 -12.18
CA ARG A 93 15.61 1.57 -13.27
C ARG A 93 14.44 1.18 -14.19
N ALA A 94 14.70 0.93 -15.46
CA ALA A 94 13.67 0.52 -16.42
C ALA A 94 12.91 -0.77 -16.00
N ASP A 95 13.59 -1.71 -15.34
CA ASP A 95 13.01 -2.95 -14.82
C ASP A 95 12.64 -2.89 -13.32
N ALA A 96 12.63 -1.68 -12.74
CA ALA A 96 12.43 -1.49 -11.31
C ALA A 96 11.10 -2.05 -10.81
N ALA A 97 11.06 -2.42 -9.54
CA ALA A 97 9.91 -3.05 -8.91
C ALA A 97 8.64 -2.19 -9.04
N GLY A 98 8.76 -0.87 -8.87
CA GLY A 98 7.66 0.08 -9.06
C GLY A 98 7.10 0.06 -10.47
N ARG A 99 7.94 0.23 -11.50
CA ARG A 99 7.48 0.22 -12.90
C ARG A 99 6.77 -1.08 -13.29
N ARG A 100 7.26 -2.22 -12.82
CA ARG A 100 6.60 -3.52 -13.04
C ARG A 100 5.26 -3.63 -12.33
N LEU A 101 5.15 -3.10 -11.12
CA LEU A 101 3.88 -3.02 -10.39
C LEU A 101 2.86 -2.19 -11.17
N ILE A 102 3.25 -1.01 -11.68
CA ILE A 102 2.37 -0.15 -12.49
C ILE A 102 1.91 -0.88 -13.75
N ALA A 103 2.83 -1.50 -14.49
CA ALA A 103 2.51 -2.23 -15.72
C ALA A 103 1.56 -3.40 -15.45
N SER A 104 1.81 -4.17 -14.38
CA SER A 104 0.95 -5.27 -13.94
C SER A 104 -0.45 -4.78 -13.53
N GLY A 105 -0.52 -3.71 -12.72
CA GLY A 105 -1.76 -3.10 -12.30
C GLY A 105 -2.60 -2.60 -13.48
N ARG A 106 -1.96 -1.95 -14.46
CA ARG A 106 -2.63 -1.53 -15.70
C ARG A 106 -3.19 -2.72 -16.48
N LYS A 107 -2.42 -3.79 -16.67
CA LYS A 107 -2.85 -5.00 -17.39
C LYS A 107 -4.04 -5.69 -16.72
N MET A 108 -4.12 -5.63 -15.39
CA MET A 108 -5.15 -6.30 -14.60
C MET A 108 -6.37 -5.42 -14.29
N GLY A 109 -6.37 -4.14 -14.69
CA GLY A 109 -7.44 -3.19 -14.37
C GLY A 109 -7.38 -2.58 -12.96
N PHE A 110 -6.31 -2.84 -12.20
CA PHE A 110 -6.09 -2.31 -10.84
C PHE A 110 -4.95 -1.30 -10.85
N ARG A 111 -5.22 -0.12 -11.43
CA ARG A 111 -4.20 0.91 -11.68
C ARG A 111 -3.63 1.44 -10.36
N PHE A 112 -2.32 1.65 -10.37
CA PHE A 112 -1.59 2.41 -9.38
C PHE A 112 -1.11 3.70 -10.06
N GLU A 113 -1.24 4.82 -9.38
CA GLU A 113 -0.55 6.07 -9.68
C GLU A 113 0.93 5.94 -9.30
N TYR A 114 1.82 6.60 -10.04
CA TYR A 114 3.26 6.40 -9.93
C TYR A 114 3.99 7.72 -9.66
N PHE A 115 4.66 7.77 -8.53
CA PHE A 115 5.38 8.94 -8.01
C PHE A 115 6.84 8.55 -7.74
N PRO A 116 7.68 8.36 -8.78
CA PRO A 116 9.02 7.76 -8.62
C PRO A 116 9.94 8.52 -7.67
N GLU A 117 9.73 9.83 -7.50
CA GLU A 117 10.53 10.72 -6.65
C GLU A 117 10.01 10.81 -5.20
N GLU A 118 8.90 10.16 -4.88
CA GLU A 118 8.32 10.17 -3.53
C GLU A 118 8.67 8.91 -2.73
N GLU A 119 8.55 8.97 -1.40
CA GLU A 119 8.67 7.79 -0.54
C GLU A 119 7.59 6.74 -0.91
N LYS A 120 6.35 7.19 -1.14
CA LYS A 120 5.20 6.35 -1.50
C LYS A 120 5.06 6.31 -3.02
N PHE A 121 5.96 5.59 -3.68
CA PHE A 121 6.13 5.71 -5.12
C PHE A 121 5.07 5.04 -5.99
N ALA A 122 4.24 4.13 -5.46
CA ALA A 122 3.13 3.56 -6.22
C ALA A 122 1.91 3.49 -5.33
N VAL A 123 0.85 4.20 -5.68
CA VAL A 123 -0.35 4.36 -4.84
C VAL A 123 -1.58 3.94 -5.62
N ARG A 124 -2.41 3.12 -4.99
CA ARG A 124 -3.80 2.90 -5.41
C ARG A 124 -4.69 3.37 -4.27
N HIS A 125 -5.74 4.11 -4.59
CA HIS A 125 -6.72 4.56 -3.60
C HIS A 125 -8.14 4.45 -4.16
N ARG A 126 -9.11 4.53 -3.26
CA ARG A 126 -10.53 4.61 -3.58
C ARG A 126 -11.25 5.31 -2.44
N SER A 127 -11.90 6.43 -2.76
CA SER A 127 -12.80 7.07 -1.81
C SER A 127 -13.99 6.18 -1.47
N LEU A 128 -14.30 6.13 -0.17
CA LEU A 128 -15.44 5.44 0.40
C LEU A 128 -16.44 6.41 1.05
N ALA A 129 -16.22 7.73 0.91
CA ALA A 129 -17.03 8.77 1.54
C ALA A 129 -18.52 8.66 1.18
N ARG A 130 -18.83 8.26 -0.05
CA ARG A 130 -20.20 8.09 -0.55
C ARG A 130 -20.68 6.65 -0.54
N VAL A 131 -19.89 5.72 0.00
CA VAL A 131 -20.26 4.31 0.04
C VAL A 131 -21.24 4.09 1.20
N PRO A 132 -22.43 3.52 0.95
CA PRO A 132 -23.38 3.17 2.01
C PRO A 132 -22.73 2.27 3.07
N ARG A 133 -23.13 2.46 4.34
CA ARG A 133 -22.51 1.78 5.48
C ARG A 133 -22.60 0.26 5.36
N GLU A 134 -23.71 -0.23 4.83
CA GLU A 134 -24.07 -1.63 4.65
C GLU A 134 -23.07 -2.37 3.74
N ILE A 135 -22.52 -1.68 2.74
CA ILE A 135 -21.59 -2.27 1.77
C ILE A 135 -20.15 -1.81 1.94
N PHE A 136 -19.87 -0.85 2.83
CA PHE A 136 -18.54 -0.28 3.04
C PHE A 136 -17.48 -1.36 3.25
N VAL A 137 -17.74 -2.30 4.17
CA VAL A 137 -16.81 -3.37 4.54
C VAL A 137 -16.47 -4.25 3.34
N LEU A 138 -17.46 -4.55 2.50
CA LEU A 138 -17.28 -5.37 1.30
C LEU A 138 -16.44 -4.62 0.26
N VAL A 139 -16.79 -3.37 -0.03
CA VAL A 139 -16.08 -2.54 -1.02
C VAL A 139 -14.62 -2.31 -0.61
N ALA A 140 -14.37 -2.01 0.67
CA ALA A 140 -13.02 -1.79 1.19
C ALA A 140 -12.20 -3.09 1.19
N SER A 141 -12.79 -4.21 1.60
CA SER A 141 -12.12 -5.51 1.60
C SER A 141 -11.74 -5.95 0.19
N ASP A 142 -12.69 -5.83 -0.75
CA ASP A 142 -12.45 -6.13 -2.17
C ASP A 142 -11.32 -5.26 -2.73
N PHE A 143 -11.36 -3.95 -2.45
CA PHE A 143 -10.28 -3.04 -2.84
C PHE A 143 -8.91 -3.54 -2.38
N PHE A 144 -8.75 -3.91 -1.10
CA PHE A 144 -7.46 -4.39 -0.58
C PHE A 144 -7.03 -5.72 -1.19
N MET A 145 -7.96 -6.66 -1.39
CA MET A 145 -7.67 -7.95 -2.02
C MET A 145 -7.24 -7.78 -3.49
N LEU A 146 -7.91 -6.91 -4.25
CA LEU A 146 -7.57 -6.63 -5.64
C LEU A 146 -6.27 -5.81 -5.76
N SER A 147 -5.97 -4.94 -4.80
CA SER A 147 -4.66 -4.25 -4.72
C SER A 147 -3.50 -5.22 -4.52
N TYR A 148 -3.74 -6.39 -3.91
CA TYR A 148 -2.70 -7.39 -3.70
C TYR A 148 -2.32 -8.15 -4.98
N ALA A 149 -3.25 -8.32 -5.92
CA ALA A 149 -3.02 -9.13 -7.11
C ALA A 149 -1.87 -8.60 -8.01
N PRO A 150 -1.75 -7.29 -8.30
CA PRO A 150 -0.61 -6.73 -9.03
C PRO A 150 0.73 -6.87 -8.31
N LEU A 151 0.77 -6.84 -6.97
CA LEU A 151 2.00 -7.07 -6.20
C LEU A 151 2.54 -8.47 -6.43
N ARG A 152 1.66 -9.48 -6.40
CA ARG A 152 2.02 -10.87 -6.68
C ARG A 152 2.45 -11.05 -8.13
N ALA A 153 1.66 -10.56 -9.07
CA ALA A 153 1.94 -10.73 -10.50
C ALA A 153 3.22 -10.03 -10.97
N SER A 154 3.58 -8.89 -10.35
CA SER A 154 4.82 -8.16 -10.66
C SER A 154 6.06 -8.72 -9.94
N ARG A 155 5.90 -9.71 -9.04
CA ARG A 155 6.92 -10.20 -8.11
C ARG A 155 7.52 -9.09 -7.25
N PHE A 156 6.66 -8.16 -6.82
CA PHE A 156 7.08 -6.97 -6.09
C PHE A 156 7.77 -7.33 -4.77
N LEU A 157 7.16 -8.24 -3.99
CA LEU A 157 7.67 -8.63 -2.68
C LEU A 157 9.03 -9.32 -2.77
N GLU A 158 9.22 -10.17 -3.77
CA GLU A 158 10.47 -10.87 -4.06
C GLU A 158 11.58 -9.90 -4.46
N ARG A 159 11.24 -8.86 -5.22
CA ARG A 159 12.19 -7.80 -5.59
C ARG A 159 12.58 -6.95 -4.39
N VAL A 160 11.64 -6.61 -3.50
CA VAL A 160 11.96 -5.92 -2.25
C VAL A 160 12.84 -6.80 -1.35
N LYS A 161 12.53 -8.10 -1.22
CA LYS A 161 13.37 -9.06 -0.51
C LYS A 161 14.80 -9.07 -1.07
N ARG A 162 14.95 -9.21 -2.39
CA ARG A 162 16.27 -9.19 -3.07
C ARG A 162 17.02 -7.87 -2.88
N ALA A 163 16.32 -6.73 -2.95
CA ALA A 163 16.93 -5.42 -2.79
C ALA A 163 17.40 -5.15 -1.36
N THR A 164 16.71 -5.71 -0.36
CA THR A 164 17.02 -5.54 1.06
C THR A 164 17.99 -6.59 1.62
N SER A 165 18.12 -7.75 0.97
CA SER A 165 19.07 -8.80 1.37
C SER A 165 20.48 -8.62 0.79
N ARG A 166 20.67 -7.75 -0.20
CA ARG A 166 22.00 -7.47 -0.77
C ARG A 166 22.76 -6.47 0.09
N PRO A 167 24.09 -6.62 0.27
CA PRO A 167 24.93 -5.55 0.80
C PRO A 167 24.67 -4.27 0.01
N GLY A 168 24.49 -3.17 0.75
CA GLY A 168 24.22 -1.84 0.20
C GLY A 168 25.45 -1.21 -0.43
#